data_AF-A0A822ECE9-F1
#
_entry.id   AF-A0A822ECE9-F1
#
_cell.length_a   1.000
_cell.length_b   1.000
_cell.length_c   1.000
_cell.angle_alpha   90.00
_cell.angle_beta   90.00
_cell.angle_gamma   90.00
#
_symmetry.space_group_name_H-M   'P 1'
#
loop_
_entity.id
_entity.type
_entity.pdbx_description
1 polymer ?
#
loop_
_entity_poly.entity_id
_entity_poly.type
_entity_poly.pdbx_seq_one_letter_code
_entity_poly.pdbx_strand_id
1 'polypeptide(L)'
;MITYTLTLLYYFVLIDGKHFNGGTIQWEPISPYANSSTVPITITQIYSWAYPTISCATNVPISTSGRSNANANLTCTADCSTDGGYSTKPVNILTDCTSTSSALGMMTSERSVNITLTADAHFYLSYMGSAWVGLNYPAQTGLQWSITTFIDLRLRDDGFINTPPVASVVSPQYAIVNTSTQIKIPVSDANVGDDVRCRWSKYIPGVNRRRRSVEDKHRQNKRGGCGSCSSWCAKGCSCSCSGCIGTTCNGSSCTKNKGCPSLSTTVATTTTETPGTLASTISYATRQAIDECGSICYPGSLPNGTTLSNCTLSFIGLVPNTWYAVAIQVEDFINSSSNTPMSSVPVQFLIYVMPEPFCPQSPQIIPVTDCMEVLTGIAKSFNIYAMTMCDPNDVDIDEIVVTNGISGMVIGSLTKSSSNSSLSYKTFTWTPQANQIGLQELCVVAFTE
;
A
#
# COMPACT_ATOMS: atom_id res chain seq x y z
N MET A 1 -11.17 -42.49 -43.50
CA MET A 1 -10.17 -41.53 -43.00
C MET A 1 -10.92 -40.46 -42.23
N ILE A 2 -10.88 -40.54 -40.90
CA ILE A 2 -11.48 -39.52 -40.02
C ILE A 2 -10.31 -38.69 -39.51
N THR A 3 -10.14 -37.50 -40.07
CA THR A 3 -9.16 -36.51 -39.63
C THR A 3 -9.70 -35.83 -38.37
N TYR A 4 -9.10 -36.13 -37.22
CA TYR A 4 -9.30 -35.37 -35.99
C TYR A 4 -8.46 -34.08 -36.09
N THR A 5 -9.11 -32.94 -36.27
CA THR A 5 -8.49 -31.63 -36.07
C THR A 5 -8.47 -31.31 -34.58
N LEU A 6 -7.28 -31.35 -33.98
CA LEU A 6 -7.01 -30.95 -32.61
C LEU A 6 -6.83 -29.43 -32.58
N THR A 7 -7.89 -28.67 -32.28
CA THR A 7 -7.78 -27.23 -32.02
C THR A 7 -7.21 -26.99 -30.63
N LEU A 8 -5.93 -26.62 -30.60
CA LEU A 8 -5.20 -26.18 -29.41
C LEU A 8 -5.78 -24.82 -28.94
N LEU A 9 -6.57 -24.84 -27.87
CA LEU A 9 -7.00 -23.64 -27.16
C LEU A 9 -5.82 -23.10 -26.35
N TYR A 10 -5.07 -22.19 -26.96
CA TYR A 10 -3.99 -21.47 -26.28
C TYR A 10 -4.59 -20.26 -25.55
N TYR A 11 -5.09 -20.50 -24.33
CA TYR A 11 -5.52 -19.43 -23.44
C TYR A 11 -4.30 -18.92 -22.67
N PHE A 12 -3.47 -18.10 -23.31
CA PHE A 12 -2.47 -17.33 -22.58
C PHE A 12 -3.07 -15.99 -22.14
N VAL A 13 -3.51 -15.96 -20.88
CA VAL A 13 -3.62 -14.70 -20.14
C VAL A 13 -2.71 -14.83 -18.92
N LEU A 14 -1.41 -14.65 -19.14
CA LEU A 14 -0.49 -14.29 -18.08
C LEU A 14 -0.19 -12.80 -18.27
N ILE A 15 -1.01 -11.94 -17.66
CA ILE A 15 -0.61 -10.53 -17.50
C ILE A 15 0.08 -10.45 -16.15
N ASP A 16 1.41 -10.38 -16.22
CA ASP A 16 2.33 -10.33 -15.09
C ASP A 16 1.96 -9.14 -14.18
N GLY A 17 1.43 -9.48 -13.01
CA GLY A 17 0.99 -8.54 -11.98
C GLY A 17 2.17 -7.95 -11.23
N LYS A 18 3.11 -7.28 -11.91
CA LYS A 18 4.28 -6.64 -11.30
C LYS A 18 4.34 -5.18 -11.71
N HIS A 19 3.62 -4.34 -11.00
CA HIS A 19 3.63 -2.92 -11.36
C HIS A 19 3.46 -1.96 -10.22
N PHE A 20 2.91 -2.37 -9.08
CA PHE A 20 2.78 -1.45 -7.95
C PHE A 20 4.03 -1.46 -7.08
N ASN A 21 4.53 -0.26 -6.77
CA ASN A 21 5.76 -0.03 -6.00
C ASN A 21 5.53 0.87 -4.78
N GLY A 22 4.27 1.15 -4.41
CA GLY A 22 3.94 1.94 -3.23
C GLY A 22 3.21 3.25 -3.56
N GLY A 23 2.90 4.02 -2.53
CA GLY A 23 2.16 5.27 -2.65
C GLY A 23 1.53 5.72 -1.34
N THR A 24 0.78 6.81 -1.45
CA THR A 24 0.02 7.43 -0.36
C THR A 24 -1.28 8.01 -0.90
N ILE A 25 -2.27 8.15 -0.02
CA ILE A 25 -3.51 8.88 -0.25
C ILE A 25 -3.67 9.85 0.91
N GLN A 26 -3.77 11.12 0.59
CA GLN A 26 -3.93 12.21 1.55
C GLN A 26 -5.22 12.96 1.26
N TRP A 27 -5.72 13.68 2.25
CA TRP A 27 -6.85 14.57 2.08
C TRP A 27 -6.65 15.84 2.91
N GLU A 28 -7.35 16.92 2.61
CA GLU A 28 -7.37 18.10 3.48
C GLU A 28 -8.66 18.91 3.26
N PRO A 29 -9.22 19.55 4.30
CA PRO A 29 -10.31 20.48 4.12
C PRO A 29 -9.81 21.77 3.47
N ILE A 30 -10.50 22.25 2.43
CA ILE A 30 -10.14 23.52 1.76
C ILE A 30 -10.32 24.72 2.70
N SER A 31 -11.24 24.62 3.65
CA SER A 31 -11.51 25.69 4.63
C SER A 31 -11.86 25.07 5.99
N PRO A 32 -10.85 24.69 6.81
CA PRO A 32 -11.07 23.97 8.07
C PRO A 32 -11.91 24.75 9.10
N TYR A 33 -11.92 26.09 9.01
CA TYR A 33 -12.67 26.97 9.91
C TYR A 33 -14.09 27.29 9.42
N ALA A 34 -14.51 26.80 8.25
CA ALA A 34 -15.82 27.10 7.70
C ALA A 34 -16.91 26.29 8.41
N ASN A 35 -17.93 26.99 8.93
CA ASN A 35 -19.10 26.36 9.56
C ASN A 35 -20.22 26.19 8.52
N SER A 36 -20.08 25.17 7.68
CA SER A 36 -21.02 24.82 6.60
C SER A 36 -21.55 23.40 6.78
N SER A 37 -22.78 23.14 6.33
CA SER A 37 -23.35 21.77 6.29
C SER A 37 -22.63 20.83 5.32
N THR A 38 -21.79 21.39 4.45
CA THR A 38 -20.94 20.66 3.53
C THR A 38 -19.52 21.21 3.58
N VAL A 39 -18.56 20.31 3.47
CA VAL A 39 -17.13 20.59 3.60
C VAL A 39 -16.46 20.19 2.29
N PRO A 40 -15.92 21.14 1.53
CA PRO A 40 -15.08 20.82 0.40
C PRO A 40 -13.70 20.36 0.88
N ILE A 41 -13.26 19.21 0.35
CA ILE A 41 -11.95 18.64 0.64
C ILE A 41 -11.18 18.38 -0.66
N THR A 42 -9.87 18.41 -0.58
CA THR A 42 -8.97 17.94 -1.63
C THR A 42 -8.52 16.52 -1.28
N ILE A 43 -8.61 15.57 -2.19
CA ILE A 43 -7.99 14.24 -2.07
C ILE A 43 -6.80 14.18 -3.01
N THR A 44 -5.61 13.91 -2.50
CA THR A 44 -4.36 13.77 -3.26
C THR A 44 -3.90 12.32 -3.26
N GLN A 45 -3.73 11.75 -4.46
CA GLN A 45 -3.25 10.40 -4.68
C GLN A 45 -1.84 10.45 -5.25
N ILE A 46 -0.87 9.77 -4.64
CA ILE A 46 0.50 9.65 -5.16
C ILE A 46 0.87 8.18 -5.23
N TYR A 47 1.20 7.68 -6.42
CA TYR A 47 1.51 6.28 -6.65
C TYR A 47 2.84 6.10 -7.37
N SER A 48 3.58 5.10 -6.93
CA SER A 48 4.82 4.62 -7.53
C SER A 48 4.55 3.32 -8.30
N TRP A 49 5.01 3.27 -9.54
CA TRP A 49 4.81 2.16 -10.47
C TRP A 49 6.13 1.63 -11.02
N ALA A 50 6.13 0.39 -11.51
CA ALA A 50 7.24 -0.19 -12.25
C ALA A 50 7.30 0.39 -13.67
N TYR A 51 8.44 0.93 -14.04
CA TYR A 51 8.73 1.50 -15.34
C TYR A 51 9.73 0.62 -16.11
N PRO A 52 9.57 0.41 -17.43
CA PRO A 52 8.54 0.96 -18.32
C PRO A 52 7.24 0.14 -18.37
N THR A 53 7.06 -0.86 -17.49
CA THR A 53 5.86 -1.72 -17.44
C THR A 53 4.56 -0.90 -17.38
N ILE A 54 4.54 0.16 -16.58
CA ILE A 54 3.53 1.21 -16.62
C ILE A 54 4.15 2.42 -17.32
N SER A 55 3.52 2.82 -18.41
CA SER A 55 3.98 3.94 -19.23
C SER A 55 3.68 5.27 -18.53
N CYS A 56 4.65 6.17 -18.56
CA CYS A 56 4.47 7.54 -18.07
C CYS A 56 3.60 8.32 -19.06
N ALA A 57 2.40 8.68 -18.63
CA ALA A 57 1.43 9.46 -19.38
C ALA A 57 0.43 10.11 -18.40
N THR A 58 -0.56 10.83 -18.94
CA THR A 58 -1.75 11.19 -18.16
C THR A 58 -2.67 9.99 -17.98
N ASN A 59 -3.52 10.00 -16.95
CA ASN A 59 -4.45 8.91 -16.63
C ASN A 59 -3.78 7.52 -16.50
N VAL A 60 -2.73 7.43 -15.71
CA VAL A 60 -2.10 6.16 -15.30
C VAL A 60 -3.07 5.41 -14.37
N PRO A 61 -3.22 4.08 -14.49
CA PRO A 61 -2.49 3.15 -15.37
C PRO A 61 -3.16 2.86 -16.71
N ILE A 62 -4.33 3.46 -17.02
CA ILE A 62 -5.11 3.07 -18.21
C ILE A 62 -4.50 3.51 -19.53
N SER A 63 -3.64 4.51 -19.50
CA SER A 63 -2.85 4.96 -20.65
C SER A 63 -1.75 3.98 -21.06
N THR A 64 -1.45 2.98 -20.23
CA THR A 64 -0.52 1.90 -20.59
C THR A 64 -1.21 0.91 -21.52
N SER A 65 -0.51 0.49 -22.59
CA SER A 65 -1.03 -0.48 -23.55
C SER A 65 -1.50 -1.77 -22.86
N GLY A 66 -2.70 -2.25 -23.23
CA GLY A 66 -3.32 -3.43 -22.63
C GLY A 66 -4.00 -3.21 -21.28
N ARG A 67 -4.05 -1.98 -20.75
CA ARG A 67 -4.63 -1.66 -19.44
C ARG A 67 -5.83 -0.71 -19.47
N SER A 68 -6.47 -0.53 -20.63
CA SER A 68 -7.64 0.37 -20.77
C SER A 68 -8.78 0.08 -19.80
N ASN A 69 -8.91 -1.16 -19.32
CA ASN A 69 -9.95 -1.60 -18.39
C ASN A 69 -9.51 -1.55 -16.91
N ALA A 70 -8.32 -1.02 -16.60
CA ALA A 70 -7.78 -0.93 -15.25
C ALA A 70 -8.26 0.31 -14.46
N ASN A 71 -9.25 1.05 -14.98
CA ASN A 71 -9.85 2.15 -14.24
C ASN A 71 -10.70 1.60 -13.09
N ALA A 72 -10.53 2.17 -11.91
CA ALA A 72 -11.33 1.87 -10.73
C ALA A 72 -11.56 3.15 -9.94
N ASN A 73 -12.42 3.05 -8.93
CA ASN A 73 -12.62 4.11 -7.96
C ASN A 73 -11.95 3.76 -6.63
N LEU A 74 -11.51 4.79 -5.91
CA LEU A 74 -11.26 4.67 -4.50
C LEU A 74 -12.54 4.17 -3.81
N THR A 75 -12.39 3.21 -2.91
CA THR A 75 -13.49 2.44 -2.34
C THR A 75 -13.60 2.72 -0.86
N CYS A 76 -14.80 3.02 -0.37
CA CYS A 76 -15.03 3.05 1.07
C CYS A 76 -14.99 1.63 1.63
N THR A 77 -14.15 1.39 2.64
CA THR A 77 -13.90 0.04 3.19
C THR A 77 -14.48 -0.15 4.60
N ALA A 78 -14.59 0.91 5.38
CA ALA A 78 -15.21 0.90 6.70
C ALA A 78 -15.93 2.21 6.98
N ASP A 79 -16.95 2.13 7.85
CA ASP A 79 -17.81 3.26 8.24
C ASP A 79 -18.49 3.98 7.06
N CYS A 80 -18.79 3.24 5.99
CA CYS A 80 -19.39 3.81 4.78
C CYS A 80 -20.81 4.37 4.93
N SER A 81 -21.48 4.16 6.06
CA SER A 81 -22.74 4.84 6.36
C SER A 81 -22.56 6.31 6.70
N THR A 82 -21.34 6.73 7.02
CA THR A 82 -20.95 8.09 7.41
C THR A 82 -20.02 8.71 6.37
N ASP A 83 -20.11 8.26 5.12
CA ASP A 83 -19.24 8.67 4.00
C ASP A 83 -19.55 10.08 3.44
N GLY A 84 -20.52 10.78 4.03
CA GLY A 84 -20.94 12.11 3.62
C GLY A 84 -21.39 12.25 2.17
N GLY A 85 -21.87 11.16 1.57
CA GLY A 85 -22.32 11.12 0.18
C GLY A 85 -21.24 10.71 -0.83
N TYR A 86 -20.03 10.35 -0.37
CA TYR A 86 -18.92 9.91 -1.21
C TYR A 86 -19.32 8.80 -2.21
N SER A 87 -20.06 7.80 -1.74
CA SER A 87 -20.53 6.67 -2.56
C SER A 87 -21.35 7.06 -3.79
N THR A 88 -21.92 8.27 -3.83
CA THR A 88 -22.67 8.78 -4.98
C THR A 88 -21.79 9.38 -6.07
N LYS A 89 -20.59 9.84 -5.72
CA LYS A 89 -19.62 10.49 -6.61
C LYS A 89 -18.19 10.10 -6.25
N PRO A 90 -17.84 8.82 -6.39
CA PRO A 90 -16.54 8.32 -5.98
C PRO A 90 -15.43 8.88 -6.88
N VAL A 91 -14.25 9.08 -6.30
CA VAL A 91 -13.05 9.54 -6.99
C VAL A 91 -12.37 8.36 -7.66
N ASN A 92 -11.97 8.51 -8.93
CA ASN A 92 -11.22 7.48 -9.64
C ASN A 92 -9.75 7.42 -9.20
N ILE A 93 -9.12 6.26 -9.42
CA ILE A 93 -7.72 5.99 -9.05
C ILE A 93 -6.71 6.59 -10.03
N LEU A 94 -7.18 7.27 -11.07
CA LEU A 94 -6.31 7.72 -12.15
C LEU A 94 -5.46 8.90 -11.68
N THR A 95 -4.17 8.79 -11.96
CA THR A 95 -3.16 9.83 -11.67
C THR A 95 -2.46 10.25 -12.95
N ASP A 96 -1.67 11.32 -12.88
CA ASP A 96 -0.84 11.79 -14.00
C ASP A 96 0.63 11.58 -13.66
N CYS A 97 1.40 11.03 -14.59
CA CYS A 97 2.83 10.82 -14.38
C CYS A 97 3.54 12.15 -14.08
N THR A 98 4.32 12.17 -12.99
CA THR A 98 5.10 13.35 -12.57
C THR A 98 6.59 13.16 -12.81
N SER A 99 7.11 11.93 -12.69
CA SER A 99 8.52 11.64 -12.92
C SER A 99 8.77 10.18 -13.30
N THR A 100 9.91 9.92 -13.93
CA THR A 100 10.39 8.56 -14.24
C THR A 100 11.88 8.43 -13.94
N SER A 101 12.29 7.20 -13.62
CA SER A 101 13.68 6.81 -13.51
C SER A 101 13.85 5.46 -14.20
N SER A 102 14.50 5.46 -15.37
CA SER A 102 14.82 4.23 -16.10
C SER A 102 15.78 3.34 -15.32
N ALA A 103 16.74 3.98 -14.65
CA ALA A 103 17.72 3.35 -13.77
C ALA A 103 17.09 2.49 -12.67
N LEU A 104 16.07 3.04 -12.02
CA LEU A 104 15.38 2.35 -10.93
C LEU A 104 14.22 1.48 -11.41
N GLY A 105 13.88 1.55 -12.70
CA GLY A 105 12.64 0.99 -13.22
C GLY A 105 11.42 1.53 -12.48
N MET A 106 11.39 2.84 -12.18
CA MET A 106 10.33 3.47 -11.39
C MET A 106 9.68 4.66 -12.10
N MET A 107 8.38 4.82 -11.87
CA MET A 107 7.59 5.99 -12.28
C MET A 107 6.73 6.46 -11.12
N THR A 108 6.67 7.77 -10.89
CA THR A 108 5.77 8.38 -9.92
C THR A 108 4.66 9.11 -10.65
N SER A 109 3.46 9.03 -10.09
CA SER A 109 2.27 9.68 -10.63
C SER A 109 1.46 10.29 -9.49
N GLU A 110 0.79 11.39 -9.77
CA GLU A 110 0.03 12.16 -8.79
C GLU A 110 -1.25 12.73 -9.38
N ARG A 111 -2.28 12.89 -8.54
CA ARG A 111 -3.44 13.74 -8.85
C ARG A 111 -4.16 14.20 -7.59
N SER A 112 -4.59 15.45 -7.60
CA SER A 112 -5.50 16.02 -6.60
C SER A 112 -6.89 16.24 -7.19
N VAL A 113 -7.94 15.90 -6.43
CA VAL A 113 -9.35 16.06 -6.82
C VAL A 113 -10.13 16.68 -5.68
N ASN A 114 -10.87 17.75 -5.99
CA ASN A 114 -11.76 18.37 -5.03
C ASN A 114 -13.11 17.67 -5.03
N ILE A 115 -13.58 17.30 -3.85
CA ILE A 115 -14.94 16.78 -3.64
C ILE A 115 -15.62 17.54 -2.50
N THR A 116 -16.93 17.38 -2.40
CA THR A 116 -17.72 17.97 -1.33
C THR A 116 -18.46 16.88 -0.60
N LEU A 117 -18.24 16.79 0.70
CA LEU A 117 -18.90 15.84 1.59
C LEU A 117 -19.77 16.59 2.59
N THR A 118 -20.75 15.91 3.21
CA THR A 118 -21.48 16.51 4.33
C THR A 118 -20.54 16.73 5.51
N ALA A 119 -20.83 17.74 6.33
CA ALA A 119 -20.23 17.85 7.65
C ALA A 119 -20.44 16.55 8.46
N ASP A 120 -19.55 16.28 9.41
CA ASP A 120 -19.51 15.07 10.25
C ASP A 120 -19.21 13.75 9.52
N ALA A 121 -18.85 13.79 8.24
CA ALA A 121 -18.43 12.58 7.52
C ALA A 121 -17.17 11.97 8.15
N HIS A 122 -17.18 10.67 8.42
CA HIS A 122 -16.03 9.96 8.98
C HIS A 122 -16.01 8.51 8.48
N PHE A 123 -14.98 8.14 7.71
CA PHE A 123 -14.93 6.85 7.04
C PHE A 123 -13.52 6.50 6.54
N TYR A 124 -13.33 5.23 6.17
CA TYR A 124 -12.08 4.74 5.61
C TYR A 124 -12.18 4.62 4.09
N LEU A 125 -11.20 5.20 3.40
CA LEU A 125 -11.11 5.20 1.95
C LEU A 125 -9.85 4.49 1.50
N SER A 126 -9.98 3.57 0.54
CA SER A 126 -8.88 2.70 0.13
C SER A 126 -8.69 2.60 -1.38
N TYR A 127 -7.43 2.43 -1.79
CA TYR A 127 -7.05 1.88 -3.09
C TYR A 127 -6.44 0.49 -2.93
N MET A 128 -7.02 -0.52 -3.59
CA MET A 128 -6.62 -1.92 -3.44
C MET A 128 -6.24 -2.54 -4.79
N GLY A 129 -5.32 -3.50 -4.77
CA GLY A 129 -4.95 -4.29 -5.94
C GLY A 129 -4.13 -5.53 -5.59
N SER A 130 -3.60 -6.24 -6.60
CA SER A 130 -3.08 -7.62 -6.46
C SER A 130 -1.77 -7.88 -7.20
N ALA A 131 -0.97 -6.85 -7.40
CA ALA A 131 0.12 -6.87 -8.37
C ALA A 131 1.34 -6.02 -7.97
N TRP A 132 1.75 -6.14 -6.71
CA TRP A 132 3.07 -5.66 -6.27
C TRP A 132 4.18 -6.22 -7.16
N VAL A 133 5.31 -5.50 -7.26
CA VAL A 133 6.56 -6.10 -7.76
C VAL A 133 6.92 -7.37 -6.98
N GLY A 134 7.84 -8.19 -7.51
CA GLY A 134 8.33 -9.37 -6.79
C GLY A 134 8.99 -8.98 -5.47
N LEU A 135 8.45 -9.42 -4.33
CA LEU A 135 8.95 -9.07 -2.98
C LEU A 135 9.52 -10.29 -2.27
N ASN A 136 10.37 -10.04 -1.27
CA ASN A 136 11.00 -11.04 -0.39
C ASN A 136 11.93 -12.02 -1.13
N TYR A 137 12.54 -12.91 -0.34
CA TYR A 137 13.37 -14.00 -0.85
C TYR A 137 12.87 -15.35 -0.32
N PRO A 138 12.52 -16.31 -1.20
CA PRO A 138 12.41 -16.18 -2.65
C PRO A 138 11.32 -15.18 -3.08
N ALA A 139 11.46 -14.61 -4.28
CA ALA A 139 10.55 -13.57 -4.77
C ALA A 139 9.10 -14.08 -4.89
N GLN A 140 8.20 -13.40 -4.21
CA GLN A 140 6.76 -13.64 -4.20
C GLN A 140 6.07 -12.67 -5.17
N THR A 141 5.16 -13.18 -6.01
CA THR A 141 4.44 -12.39 -7.02
C THR A 141 2.94 -12.43 -6.78
N GLY A 142 2.19 -11.48 -7.34
CA GLY A 142 0.74 -11.41 -7.18
C GLY A 142 0.29 -10.98 -5.78
N LEU A 143 1.19 -10.38 -4.99
CA LEU A 143 0.88 -9.89 -3.66
C LEU A 143 -0.08 -8.69 -3.73
N GLN A 144 -1.01 -8.65 -2.79
CA GLN A 144 -2.03 -7.60 -2.69
C GLN A 144 -1.50 -6.36 -1.99
N TRP A 145 -1.97 -5.20 -2.43
CA TRP A 145 -1.80 -3.93 -1.72
C TRP A 145 -3.17 -3.39 -1.32
N SER A 146 -3.17 -2.62 -0.25
CA SER A 146 -4.30 -1.79 0.14
C SER A 146 -3.74 -0.53 0.80
N ILE A 147 -3.95 0.63 0.19
CA ILE A 147 -3.56 1.93 0.74
C ILE A 147 -4.82 2.56 1.30
N THR A 148 -4.92 2.65 2.62
CA THR A 148 -6.14 3.08 3.32
C THR A 148 -5.88 4.34 4.13
N THR A 149 -6.67 5.38 3.89
CA THR A 149 -6.70 6.63 4.67
C THR A 149 -7.98 6.72 5.49
N PHE A 150 -7.90 7.38 6.65
CA PHE A 150 -9.06 7.73 7.47
C PHE A 150 -9.40 9.21 7.28
N ILE A 151 -10.62 9.47 6.79
CA ILE A 151 -11.19 10.81 6.62
C ILE A 151 -12.12 11.08 7.80
N ASP A 152 -11.98 12.24 8.45
CA ASP A 152 -12.84 12.69 9.54
C ASP A 152 -13.09 14.20 9.46
N LEU A 153 -14.33 14.56 9.14
CA LEU A 153 -14.79 15.95 8.98
C LEU A 153 -15.65 16.41 10.14
N ARG A 154 -15.63 15.69 11.27
CA ARG A 154 -16.26 16.14 12.50
C ARG A 154 -15.48 17.33 13.05
N LEU A 155 -16.22 18.31 13.56
CA LEU A 155 -15.60 19.48 14.19
C LEU A 155 -14.88 19.03 15.47
N ARG A 156 -13.65 19.52 15.65
CA ARG A 156 -12.89 19.35 16.88
C ARG A 156 -13.47 20.22 18.00
N ASP A 157 -13.13 19.90 19.23
CA ASP A 157 -13.54 20.67 20.42
C ASP A 157 -13.01 22.12 20.41
N ASP A 158 -11.91 22.38 19.70
CA ASP A 158 -11.31 23.71 19.50
C ASP A 158 -11.94 24.50 18.34
N GLY A 159 -12.95 23.94 17.67
CA GLY A 159 -13.86 24.68 16.79
C GLY A 159 -13.49 24.71 15.31
N PHE A 160 -12.56 23.85 14.85
CA PHE A 160 -12.24 23.69 13.43
C PHE A 160 -12.15 22.21 13.03
N ILE A 161 -12.16 21.93 11.73
CA ILE A 161 -12.02 20.57 11.18
C ILE A 161 -10.53 20.20 11.11
N ASN A 162 -10.20 18.98 11.48
CA ASN A 162 -8.84 18.48 11.43
C ASN A 162 -8.21 18.62 10.04
N THR A 163 -6.96 19.10 10.00
CA THR A 163 -6.12 19.07 8.80
C THR A 163 -5.10 17.96 9.00
N PRO A 164 -5.22 16.83 8.30
CA PRO A 164 -4.38 15.67 8.58
C PRO A 164 -2.90 15.95 8.26
N PRO A 165 -1.98 15.16 8.84
CA PRO A 165 -0.56 15.33 8.64
C PRO A 165 -0.17 14.96 7.22
N VAL A 166 0.86 15.62 6.70
CA VAL A 166 1.47 15.28 5.43
C VAL A 166 2.60 14.30 5.67
N ALA A 167 2.55 13.16 4.98
CA ALA A 167 3.60 12.16 5.02
C ALA A 167 3.78 11.50 3.65
N SER A 168 5.01 11.52 3.16
CA SER A 168 5.40 10.86 1.91
C SER A 168 6.86 10.42 2.00
N VAL A 169 7.15 9.24 1.47
CA VAL A 169 8.50 8.69 1.39
C VAL A 169 8.75 8.31 -0.05
N VAL A 170 9.94 8.65 -0.54
CA VAL A 170 10.35 8.24 -1.87
C VAL A 170 10.50 6.72 -1.90
N SER A 171 9.91 6.09 -2.92
CA SER A 171 10.22 4.71 -3.25
C SER A 171 11.23 4.64 -4.40
N PRO A 172 12.29 3.81 -4.30
CA PRO A 172 12.61 2.95 -3.17
C PRO A 172 13.61 3.60 -2.20
N GLN A 173 13.71 3.03 -1.02
CA GLN A 173 14.78 3.26 -0.08
C GLN A 173 15.84 2.16 -0.23
N TYR A 174 17.08 2.42 0.21
CA TYR A 174 18.19 1.50 0.03
C TYR A 174 18.78 1.09 1.37
N ALA A 175 19.13 -0.20 1.49
CA ALA A 175 19.85 -0.75 2.61
C ALA A 175 21.01 -1.61 2.10
N ILE A 176 22.18 -1.51 2.72
CA ILE A 176 23.28 -2.42 2.44
C ILE A 176 23.05 -3.72 3.20
N VAL A 177 23.31 -4.87 2.56
CA VAL A 177 23.19 -6.18 3.21
C VAL A 177 23.96 -6.22 4.54
N ASN A 178 23.36 -6.86 5.54
CA ASN A 178 23.87 -7.01 6.91
C ASN A 178 24.17 -5.69 7.66
N THR A 179 23.72 -4.55 7.13
CA THR A 179 23.93 -3.23 7.74
C THR A 179 22.62 -2.66 8.29
N SER A 180 22.66 -2.15 9.52
CA SER A 180 21.52 -1.45 10.11
C SER A 180 21.30 -0.11 9.40
N THR A 181 20.16 0.01 8.75
CA THR A 181 19.75 1.19 7.99
C THR A 181 18.59 1.87 8.71
N GLN A 182 18.71 3.17 8.94
CA GLN A 182 17.63 3.99 9.49
C GLN A 182 16.97 4.78 8.37
N ILE A 183 15.67 4.60 8.20
CA ILE A 183 14.85 5.30 7.21
C ILE A 183 13.87 6.17 7.98
N LYS A 184 14.06 7.50 7.90
CA LYS A 184 13.13 8.45 8.51
C LYS A 184 11.93 8.65 7.59
N ILE A 185 10.73 8.52 8.13
CA ILE A 185 9.48 8.92 7.47
C ILE A 185 9.30 10.43 7.73
N PRO A 186 9.36 11.29 6.71
CA PRO A 186 9.05 12.71 6.85
C PRO A 186 7.58 12.87 7.21
N VAL A 187 7.32 13.59 8.29
CA VAL A 187 5.99 13.91 8.77
C VAL A 187 5.93 15.39 9.11
N SER A 188 4.84 16.04 8.73
CA SER A 188 4.55 17.43 9.06
C SER A 188 3.08 17.57 9.39
N ASP A 189 2.76 18.44 10.34
CA ASP A 189 1.39 18.68 10.77
C ASP A 189 1.09 20.18 10.81
N ALA A 190 -0.11 20.54 10.37
CA ALA A 190 -0.54 21.94 10.29
C ALA A 190 -1.25 22.41 11.57
N ASN A 191 -1.68 21.50 12.44
CA ASN A 191 -2.49 21.79 13.61
C ASN A 191 -1.61 21.90 14.87
N VAL A 192 -1.61 23.08 15.49
CA VAL A 192 -0.72 23.38 16.60
C VAL A 192 -1.14 22.60 17.85
N GLY A 193 -0.22 21.81 18.41
CA GLY A 193 -0.42 21.05 19.64
C GLY A 193 -0.85 19.60 19.43
N ASP A 194 -1.12 19.22 18.18
CA ASP A 194 -1.39 17.85 17.81
C ASP A 194 -0.11 16.99 17.90
N ASP A 195 -0.30 15.69 18.11
CA ASP A 195 0.74 14.70 18.29
C ASP A 195 0.68 13.67 17.16
N VAL A 196 1.67 13.71 16.27
CA VAL A 196 1.75 12.80 15.12
C VAL A 196 2.55 11.55 15.47
N ARG A 197 1.96 10.38 15.21
CA ARG A 197 2.56 9.08 15.53
C ARG A 197 2.54 8.16 14.31
N CYS A 198 3.62 7.41 14.15
CA CYS A 198 3.68 6.35 13.14
C CYS A 198 3.45 4.99 13.77
N ARG A 199 2.67 4.16 13.07
CA ARG A 199 2.52 2.74 13.40
C ARG A 199 2.54 1.88 12.14
N TRP A 200 2.82 0.59 12.31
CA TRP A 200 2.61 -0.37 11.23
C TRP A 200 1.14 -0.38 10.78
N SER A 201 0.95 -0.48 9.47
CA SER A 201 -0.35 -0.81 8.88
C SER A 201 -0.79 -2.21 9.31
N LYS A 202 -2.10 -2.40 9.50
CA LYS A 202 -2.67 -3.64 10.04
C LYS A 202 -3.90 -4.08 9.26
N TYR A 203 -4.22 -5.37 9.43
CA TYR A 203 -5.53 -5.90 9.11
C TYR A 203 -6.40 -5.90 10.37
N ILE A 204 -7.56 -5.25 10.30
CA ILE A 204 -8.57 -5.20 11.35
C ILE A 204 -9.82 -5.95 10.86
N PRO A 205 -10.09 -7.16 11.40
CA PRO A 205 -11.26 -7.93 11.01
C PRO A 205 -12.56 -7.19 11.33
N GLY A 206 -13.45 -7.05 10.36
CA GLY A 206 -14.79 -6.50 10.60
C GLY A 206 -15.65 -7.44 11.42
N VAL A 207 -16.34 -6.94 12.45
CA VAL A 207 -17.33 -7.73 13.21
C VAL A 207 -18.60 -7.88 12.37
N ASN A 208 -19.10 -9.11 12.19
CA ASN A 208 -20.45 -9.33 11.67
C ASN A 208 -21.43 -8.56 12.57
N ARG A 209 -22.17 -7.57 12.05
CA ARG A 209 -23.36 -7.08 12.77
C ARG A 209 -24.22 -8.31 13.08
N ARG A 210 -24.34 -8.64 14.37
CA ARG A 210 -25.15 -9.75 14.87
C ARG A 210 -26.47 -9.76 14.10
N ARG A 211 -26.84 -10.91 13.55
CA ARG A 211 -28.20 -11.18 13.06
C ARG A 211 -29.16 -10.62 14.10
N ARG A 212 -29.95 -9.63 13.70
CA ARG A 212 -31.00 -9.04 14.52
C ARG A 212 -31.90 -10.20 14.98
N SER A 213 -31.88 -10.46 16.28
CA SER A 213 -32.85 -11.31 16.96
C SER A 213 -34.19 -10.59 16.93
N VAL A 214 -34.99 -10.80 15.88
CA VAL A 214 -36.45 -10.58 15.94
C VAL A 214 -37.09 -11.70 15.11
N GLU A 215 -38.10 -12.30 15.73
CA GLU A 215 -38.97 -13.32 15.20
C GLU A 215 -39.39 -13.06 13.75
N ASP A 216 -39.08 -13.99 12.85
CA ASP A 216 -39.89 -14.22 11.67
C ASP A 216 -40.08 -15.73 11.50
N LYS A 217 -41.19 -16.21 12.07
CA LYS A 217 -41.86 -17.41 11.57
C LYS A 217 -42.41 -17.05 10.19
N HIS A 218 -41.77 -17.53 9.13
CA HIS A 218 -42.43 -18.46 8.20
C HIS A 218 -41.56 -18.85 7.00
N ARG A 219 -41.48 -20.18 6.83
CA ARG A 219 -41.45 -20.92 5.56
C ARG A 219 -40.29 -20.61 4.60
N GLN A 220 -39.19 -21.34 4.79
CA GLN A 220 -38.54 -22.00 3.67
C GLN A 220 -38.35 -23.50 3.96
N ASN A 221 -39.26 -24.29 3.39
CA ASN A 221 -39.01 -25.69 3.08
C ASN A 221 -37.81 -25.74 2.13
N LYS A 222 -36.64 -26.16 2.61
CA LYS A 222 -35.67 -26.86 1.77
C LYS A 222 -35.17 -28.08 2.53
N ARG A 223 -35.75 -29.22 2.15
CA ARG A 223 -35.22 -30.56 2.37
C ARG A 223 -33.82 -30.63 1.75
N GLY A 224 -32.80 -30.74 2.59
CA GLY A 224 -31.52 -31.39 2.27
C GLY A 224 -31.20 -32.23 3.51
N GLY A 225 -31.52 -33.52 3.58
CA GLY A 225 -31.16 -34.52 2.59
C GLY A 225 -29.67 -34.80 2.76
N CYS A 226 -29.32 -35.61 3.75
CA CYS A 226 -28.00 -36.25 3.82
C CYS A 226 -27.85 -37.19 2.61
N GLY A 227 -27.48 -36.65 1.45
CA GLY A 227 -26.68 -37.39 0.48
C GLY A 227 -25.23 -37.10 0.87
N SER A 228 -24.44 -38.01 1.41
CA SER A 228 -24.34 -39.42 1.07
C SER A 228 -23.78 -40.18 2.27
N CYS A 229 -24.61 -40.95 2.97
CA CYS A 229 -24.15 -42.10 3.72
C CYS A 229 -24.74 -43.33 3.01
N SER A 230 -23.94 -43.99 2.18
CA SER A 230 -24.26 -45.31 1.67
C SER A 230 -24.43 -46.27 2.86
N SER A 231 -25.60 -46.86 2.96
CA SER A 231 -26.22 -47.46 4.16
C SER A 231 -25.68 -48.83 4.59
N TRP A 232 -24.36 -49.03 4.71
CA TRP A 232 -23.80 -50.36 5.00
C TRP A 232 -22.67 -50.29 6.04
N CYS A 233 -22.96 -50.73 7.28
CA CYS A 233 -21.93 -51.05 8.27
C CYS A 233 -21.46 -52.49 8.03
N ALA A 234 -20.19 -52.69 7.63
CA ALA A 234 -19.59 -54.01 7.59
C ALA A 234 -19.30 -54.53 9.01
N LYS A 235 -19.43 -55.84 9.23
CA LYS A 235 -19.18 -56.51 10.50
C LYS A 235 -17.69 -56.34 10.87
N GLY A 236 -17.40 -55.49 11.86
CA GLY A 236 -16.04 -55.24 12.37
C GLY A 236 -15.50 -53.81 12.29
N CYS A 237 -16.29 -52.81 11.85
CA CYS A 237 -15.83 -51.41 11.81
C CYS A 237 -16.07 -50.64 13.13
N SER A 238 -15.06 -49.89 13.57
CA SER A 238 -15.15 -48.89 14.64
C SER A 238 -15.65 -47.56 14.04
N CYS A 239 -16.83 -47.07 14.41
CA CYS A 239 -17.34 -45.77 13.97
C CYS A 239 -16.58 -44.63 14.66
N SER A 240 -15.76 -43.89 13.92
CA SER A 240 -15.00 -42.73 14.42
C SER A 240 -15.67 -41.38 14.10
N CYS A 241 -17.01 -41.32 14.13
CA CYS A 241 -17.76 -40.07 13.98
C CYS A 241 -18.01 -39.44 15.36
N SER A 242 -17.73 -38.15 15.52
CA SER A 242 -17.86 -37.40 16.77
C SER A 242 -19.31 -37.26 17.30
N GLY A 243 -20.30 -37.69 16.53
CA GLY A 243 -21.73 -37.66 16.90
C GLY A 243 -22.34 -38.96 17.40
N CYS A 244 -21.55 -40.03 17.63
CA CYS A 244 -22.08 -41.35 18.02
C CYS A 244 -21.43 -41.96 19.27
N ILE A 245 -20.88 -41.13 20.16
CA ILE A 245 -20.35 -41.59 21.45
C ILE A 245 -21.54 -42.10 22.30
N GLY A 246 -21.52 -43.40 22.62
CA GLY A 246 -22.52 -44.05 23.48
C GLY A 246 -23.60 -44.87 22.78
N THR A 247 -23.47 -45.17 21.49
CA THR A 247 -24.43 -46.05 20.78
C THR A 247 -23.87 -47.46 20.57
N THR A 248 -24.70 -48.49 20.83
CA THR A 248 -24.37 -49.89 20.53
C THR A 248 -25.09 -50.32 19.26
N CYS A 249 -24.36 -50.83 18.26
CA CYS A 249 -24.95 -51.33 17.01
C CYS A 249 -25.48 -52.76 17.22
N ASN A 250 -26.75 -53.01 16.87
CA ASN A 250 -27.30 -54.35 16.75
C ASN A 250 -27.87 -54.54 15.34
N GLY A 251 -27.15 -55.28 14.49
CA GLY A 251 -27.50 -55.42 13.08
C GLY A 251 -27.39 -54.11 12.28
N SER A 252 -28.21 -53.97 11.23
CA SER A 252 -28.12 -52.91 10.20
C SER A 252 -28.90 -51.62 10.51
N SER A 253 -29.26 -51.33 11.76
CA SER A 253 -30.01 -50.11 12.11
C SER A 253 -29.70 -49.55 13.51
N CYS A 254 -29.55 -48.22 13.63
CA CYS A 254 -29.41 -47.51 14.90
C CYS A 254 -30.78 -47.15 15.50
N THR A 255 -31.12 -47.68 16.67
CA THR A 255 -32.37 -47.33 17.39
C THR A 255 -32.17 -46.11 18.29
N LYS A 256 -32.87 -45.00 18.01
CA LYS A 256 -32.98 -43.85 18.91
C LYS A 256 -33.98 -44.13 20.02
N ASN A 257 -33.65 -43.78 21.26
CA ASN A 257 -34.64 -43.31 22.23
C ASN A 257 -34.02 -42.36 23.25
N LYS A 258 -34.71 -41.22 23.45
CA LYS A 258 -34.44 -40.09 24.35
C LYS A 258 -33.51 -39.01 23.79
N GLY A 259 -34.10 -37.81 23.65
CA GLY A 259 -33.46 -36.61 23.12
C GLY A 259 -32.30 -36.13 23.98
N CYS A 260 -31.38 -35.40 23.36
CA CYS A 260 -30.29 -34.74 24.07
C CYS A 260 -30.85 -33.59 24.94
N PRO A 261 -30.62 -33.60 26.26
CA PRO A 261 -30.86 -32.44 27.11
C PRO A 261 -29.91 -31.31 26.73
N SER A 262 -30.42 -30.07 26.74
CA SER A 262 -29.57 -28.88 26.73
C SER A 262 -28.74 -28.86 28.01
N LEU A 263 -27.42 -28.94 27.87
CA LEU A 263 -26.48 -28.52 28.90
C LEU A 263 -25.58 -27.46 28.30
N SER A 264 -25.79 -26.24 28.80
CA SER A 264 -24.91 -25.09 28.66
C SER A 264 -23.54 -25.46 29.22
N THR A 265 -22.52 -25.49 28.37
CA THR A 265 -21.14 -25.31 28.79
C THR A 265 -20.39 -24.66 27.63
N THR A 266 -19.91 -23.46 27.90
CA THR A 266 -19.03 -22.64 27.06
C THR A 266 -17.80 -23.43 26.63
N VAL A 267 -17.78 -23.85 25.36
CA VAL A 267 -16.54 -24.18 24.67
C VAL A 267 -16.32 -23.07 23.65
N ALA A 268 -15.34 -22.23 23.93
CA ALA A 268 -14.83 -21.26 22.98
C ALA A 268 -14.32 -22.05 21.76
N THR A 269 -14.99 -21.89 20.62
CA THR A 269 -14.44 -22.29 19.33
C THR A 269 -13.37 -21.28 18.98
N THR A 270 -12.15 -21.48 19.48
CA THR A 270 -10.96 -20.89 18.88
C THR A 270 -10.81 -21.49 17.49
N THR A 271 -11.30 -20.79 16.47
CA THR A 271 -10.79 -20.96 15.12
C THR A 271 -9.38 -20.40 15.11
N THR A 272 -8.39 -21.26 15.30
CA THR A 272 -7.02 -21.01 14.88
C THR A 272 -7.04 -20.85 13.36
N GLU A 273 -7.06 -19.61 12.89
CA GLU A 273 -6.77 -19.31 11.48
C GLU A 273 -5.30 -19.64 11.22
N THR A 274 -5.07 -20.49 10.23
CA THR A 274 -3.75 -20.87 9.75
C THR A 274 -3.13 -19.66 9.03
N PRO A 275 -1.83 -19.33 9.23
CA PRO A 275 -1.18 -18.24 8.50
C PRO A 275 -1.29 -18.48 6.99
N GLY A 276 -2.01 -17.60 6.29
CA GLY A 276 -2.27 -17.72 4.84
C GLY A 276 -3.72 -17.45 4.39
N THR A 277 -4.62 -17.00 5.25
CA THR A 277 -5.99 -16.66 4.85
C THR A 277 -6.01 -15.43 3.93
N LEU A 278 -6.54 -15.62 2.72
CA LEU A 278 -6.73 -14.60 1.68
C LEU A 278 -7.40 -13.33 2.26
N ALA A 279 -6.70 -12.20 2.14
CA ALA A 279 -7.27 -10.89 2.40
C ALA A 279 -8.39 -10.56 1.40
N SER A 280 -9.31 -9.71 1.87
CA SER A 280 -10.66 -9.51 1.34
C SER A 280 -10.71 -9.39 -0.19
N THR A 281 -11.14 -10.46 -0.87
CA THR A 281 -11.55 -10.37 -2.26
C THR A 281 -12.83 -9.52 -2.37
N ILE A 282 -12.97 -8.84 -3.52
CA ILE A 282 -14.13 -8.06 -3.98
C ILE A 282 -15.45 -8.89 -4.00
N SER A 283 -15.43 -10.16 -3.58
CA SER A 283 -16.54 -11.12 -3.69
C SER A 283 -17.42 -11.26 -2.45
N TYR A 284 -17.12 -10.59 -1.33
CA TYR A 284 -18.00 -10.62 -0.15
C TYR A 284 -18.51 -9.23 0.23
N ALA A 285 -19.70 -8.88 -0.27
CA ALA A 285 -20.49 -7.80 0.30
C ALA A 285 -20.84 -8.17 1.76
N THR A 286 -20.54 -7.28 2.72
CA THR A 286 -20.87 -7.32 4.17
C THR A 286 -19.82 -7.76 5.20
N ARG A 287 -18.52 -7.60 4.95
CA ARG A 287 -17.54 -7.34 6.04
C ARG A 287 -16.92 -5.95 5.86
N GLN A 288 -17.23 -5.02 6.76
CA GLN A 288 -16.45 -3.78 6.93
C GLN A 288 -15.17 -4.13 7.67
N ALA A 289 -14.20 -4.73 6.97
CA ALA A 289 -12.87 -4.98 7.49
C ALA A 289 -11.94 -3.88 6.98
N ILE A 290 -11.05 -3.39 7.84
CA ILE A 290 -10.03 -2.42 7.44
C ILE A 290 -8.78 -3.23 7.12
N ASP A 291 -8.36 -3.18 5.86
CA ASP A 291 -7.10 -3.75 5.42
C ASP A 291 -6.18 -2.61 4.97
N GLU A 292 -5.14 -2.31 5.73
CA GLU A 292 -4.24 -1.18 5.48
C GLU A 292 -2.94 -1.59 4.77
N CYS A 293 -2.73 -2.89 4.54
CA CYS A 293 -1.45 -3.41 4.05
C CYS A 293 -1.61 -4.55 3.02
N GLY A 294 -2.80 -5.11 2.84
CA GLY A 294 -3.00 -6.25 1.94
C GLY A 294 -2.12 -7.41 2.35
N SER A 295 -1.24 -7.85 1.44
CA SER A 295 -0.33 -8.96 1.70
C SER A 295 1.01 -8.53 2.33
N ILE A 296 1.24 -7.23 2.58
CA ILE A 296 2.55 -6.71 3.04
C ILE A 296 2.54 -6.24 4.50
N CYS A 297 1.67 -6.80 5.34
CA CYS A 297 1.59 -6.45 6.76
C CYS A 297 2.81 -6.92 7.57
N TYR A 298 3.35 -6.05 8.42
CA TYR A 298 4.35 -6.42 9.43
C TYR A 298 3.73 -7.38 10.47
N PRO A 299 4.46 -8.37 11.02
CA PRO A 299 5.88 -8.68 10.80
C PRO A 299 6.19 -9.60 9.61
N GLY A 300 5.18 -10.10 8.89
CA GLY A 300 5.39 -11.15 7.90
C GLY A 300 6.12 -10.68 6.62
N SER A 301 6.05 -9.39 6.32
CA SER A 301 6.59 -8.80 5.08
C SER A 301 8.02 -8.27 5.18
N LEU A 302 8.61 -8.26 6.38
CA LEU A 302 9.92 -7.65 6.63
C LEU A 302 10.83 -8.61 7.42
N PRO A 303 12.17 -8.46 7.32
CA PRO A 303 13.10 -9.27 8.09
C PRO A 303 12.89 -9.12 9.60
N ASN A 304 13.13 -10.21 10.34
CA ASN A 304 13.05 -10.19 11.79
C ASN A 304 14.03 -9.17 12.40
N GLY A 305 13.59 -8.48 13.47
CA GLY A 305 14.35 -7.39 14.08
C GLY A 305 14.12 -6.01 13.45
N THR A 306 13.32 -5.91 12.39
CA THR A 306 12.86 -4.62 11.86
C THR A 306 11.97 -3.92 12.90
N THR A 307 12.23 -2.65 13.19
CA THR A 307 11.47 -1.88 14.20
C THR A 307 11.07 -0.51 13.68
N LEU A 308 9.98 0.05 14.22
CA LEU A 308 9.50 1.40 13.93
C LEU A 308 9.35 2.15 15.25
N SER A 309 10.07 3.26 15.39
CA SER A 309 10.01 4.13 16.57
C SER A 309 10.17 5.59 16.16
N ASN A 310 9.33 6.48 16.69
CA ASN A 310 9.35 7.92 16.36
C ASN A 310 9.36 8.21 14.85
N CYS A 311 8.56 7.48 14.07
CA CYS A 311 8.55 7.57 12.60
C CYS A 311 9.90 7.30 11.93
N THR A 312 10.80 6.55 12.60
CA THR A 312 12.06 6.06 12.05
C THR A 312 12.03 4.54 12.02
N LEU A 313 12.19 4.00 10.82
CA LEU A 313 12.31 2.57 10.57
C LEU A 313 13.77 2.14 10.72
N SER A 314 14.04 1.16 11.57
CA SER A 314 15.33 0.47 11.64
C SER A 314 15.19 -0.88 10.94
N PHE A 315 16.00 -1.08 9.90
CA PHE A 315 15.91 -2.23 9.01
C PHE A 315 17.30 -2.86 8.79
N ILE A 316 17.36 -4.19 8.73
CA ILE A 316 18.56 -4.94 8.35
C ILE A 316 18.18 -5.93 7.25
N GLY A 317 18.71 -5.72 6.04
CA GLY A 317 18.53 -6.63 4.92
C GLY A 317 19.52 -7.78 4.99
N LEU A 318 19.05 -9.04 5.01
CA LEU A 318 19.92 -10.22 5.15
C LEU A 318 20.26 -10.89 3.81
N VAL A 319 19.54 -10.56 2.74
CA VAL A 319 19.70 -11.17 1.42
C VAL A 319 19.90 -10.04 0.40
N PRO A 320 21.02 -10.01 -0.32
CA PRO A 320 21.27 -8.99 -1.33
C PRO A 320 20.33 -9.17 -2.52
N ASN A 321 20.18 -8.11 -3.32
CA ASN A 321 19.33 -8.06 -4.50
C ASN A 321 17.85 -8.43 -4.24
N THR A 322 17.37 -8.08 -3.04
CA THR A 322 16.01 -8.42 -2.58
C THR A 322 15.20 -7.16 -2.33
N TRP A 323 13.94 -7.19 -2.76
CA TRP A 323 12.96 -6.13 -2.55
C TRP A 323 12.07 -6.44 -1.35
N TYR A 324 11.88 -5.47 -0.48
CA TYR A 324 10.91 -5.52 0.61
C TYR A 324 9.92 -4.38 0.46
N ALA A 325 8.70 -4.55 0.98
CA ALA A 325 7.71 -3.48 0.99
C ALA A 325 7.33 -3.13 2.43
N VAL A 326 7.19 -1.83 2.68
CA VAL A 326 6.85 -1.26 3.97
C VAL A 326 5.45 -0.67 3.88
N ALA A 327 4.62 -0.89 4.90
CA ALA A 327 3.31 -0.25 5.05
C ALA A 327 3.15 0.36 6.44
N ILE A 328 3.04 1.68 6.50
CA ILE A 328 2.96 2.49 7.72
C ILE A 328 1.72 3.39 7.65
N GLN A 329 1.09 3.61 8.80
CA GLN A 329 0.09 4.66 8.99
C GLN A 329 0.72 5.79 9.80
N VAL A 330 0.58 7.02 9.30
CA VAL A 330 0.89 8.25 10.02
C VAL A 330 -0.42 8.79 10.55
N GLU A 331 -0.56 8.74 11.87
CA GLU A 331 -1.79 9.08 12.56
C GLU A 331 -1.62 10.36 13.34
N ASP A 332 -2.72 11.10 13.41
CA ASP A 332 -2.81 12.39 14.05
C ASP A 332 -3.74 12.33 15.25
N PHE A 333 -3.29 12.91 16.36
CA PHE A 333 -3.96 12.91 17.63
C PHE A 333 -4.01 14.33 18.18
N ILE A 334 -5.16 14.75 18.70
CA ILE A 334 -5.35 16.10 19.26
C ILE A 334 -4.32 16.48 20.35
N ASN A 335 -3.68 15.49 20.98
CA ASN A 335 -2.55 15.67 21.88
C ASN A 335 -1.94 14.29 22.24
N SER A 336 -0.85 14.34 23.01
CA SER A 336 -0.11 13.17 23.50
C SER A 336 -0.90 12.20 24.39
N SER A 337 -2.03 12.61 24.95
CA SER A 337 -2.88 11.75 25.80
C SER A 337 -4.01 11.06 25.03
N SER A 338 -4.31 11.49 23.80
CA SER A 338 -5.37 10.88 22.99
C SER A 338 -4.95 9.49 22.49
N ASN A 339 -5.94 8.58 22.48
CA ASN A 339 -5.81 7.20 21.99
C ASN A 339 -6.60 6.95 20.72
N THR A 340 -7.34 7.95 20.23
CA THR A 340 -8.13 7.85 19.00
C THR A 340 -7.58 8.83 17.97
N PRO A 341 -7.15 8.35 16.79
CA PRO A 341 -6.66 9.23 15.76
C PRO A 341 -7.82 10.03 15.16
N MET A 342 -7.55 11.30 14.82
CA MET A 342 -8.47 12.17 14.08
C MET A 342 -8.32 11.96 12.58
N SER A 343 -7.16 11.50 12.13
CA SER A 343 -6.92 11.19 10.74
C SER A 343 -5.77 10.19 10.61
N SER A 344 -5.66 9.59 9.43
CA SER A 344 -4.60 8.64 9.14
C SER A 344 -4.19 8.69 7.68
N VAL A 345 -2.88 8.88 7.44
CA VAL A 345 -2.26 8.91 6.12
C VAL A 345 -1.41 7.65 5.93
N PRO A 346 -1.73 6.80 4.93
CA PRO A 346 -0.95 5.62 4.61
C PRO A 346 0.32 6.00 3.85
N VAL A 347 1.43 5.36 4.18
CA VAL A 347 2.70 5.46 3.46
C VAL A 347 3.18 4.05 3.12
N GLN A 348 3.24 3.74 1.83
CA GLN A 348 3.79 2.48 1.32
C GLN A 348 4.95 2.74 0.36
N PHE A 349 6.06 2.04 0.55
CA PHE A 349 7.27 2.19 -0.28
C PHE A 349 8.10 0.90 -0.27
N LEU A 350 9.03 0.80 -1.20
CA LEU A 350 9.97 -0.33 -1.30
C LEU A 350 11.30 -0.05 -0.60
N ILE A 351 11.94 -1.10 -0.10
CA ILE A 351 13.35 -1.12 0.28
C ILE A 351 14.08 -2.11 -0.61
N TYR A 352 15.16 -1.66 -1.26
CA TYR A 352 16.08 -2.53 -1.98
C TYR A 352 17.30 -2.85 -1.11
N VAL A 353 17.59 -4.14 -0.95
CA VAL A 353 18.82 -4.59 -0.28
C VAL A 353 19.93 -4.71 -1.31
N MET A 354 20.88 -3.80 -1.26
CA MET A 354 22.07 -3.79 -2.10
C MET A 354 23.06 -4.85 -1.60
N PRO A 355 23.89 -5.42 -2.51
CA PRO A 355 25.04 -6.21 -2.11
C PRO A 355 26.01 -5.38 -1.24
N GLU A 356 26.96 -6.06 -0.61
CA GLU A 356 28.04 -5.38 0.09
C GLU A 356 28.87 -4.61 -0.95
N PRO A 357 28.98 -3.27 -0.82
CA PRO A 357 29.67 -2.47 -1.84
C PRO A 357 31.17 -2.74 -1.78
N PHE A 358 31.84 -2.69 -2.93
CA PHE A 358 33.30 -2.73 -2.96
C PHE A 358 33.93 -1.52 -2.25
N CYS A 359 33.25 -0.38 -2.30
CA CYS A 359 33.60 0.81 -1.54
C CYS A 359 32.78 0.93 -0.25
N PRO A 360 33.39 0.84 0.94
CA PRO A 360 32.66 0.98 2.20
C PRO A 360 32.20 2.41 2.48
N GLN A 361 32.64 3.39 1.68
CA GLN A 361 32.24 4.79 1.80
C GLN A 361 31.16 5.12 0.77
N SER A 362 30.01 5.59 1.25
CA SER A 362 28.95 6.05 0.36
C SER A 362 29.40 7.23 -0.50
N PRO A 363 28.95 7.31 -1.76
CA PRO A 363 29.19 8.47 -2.62
C PRO A 363 28.73 9.76 -1.96
N GLN A 364 29.50 10.84 -2.16
CA GLN A 364 29.12 12.15 -1.67
C GLN A 364 28.50 12.97 -2.80
N ILE A 365 27.26 13.43 -2.61
CA ILE A 365 26.67 14.47 -3.46
C ILE A 365 27.32 15.80 -3.09
N ILE A 366 27.88 16.49 -4.07
CA ILE A 366 28.42 17.83 -3.88
C ILE A 366 27.23 18.80 -3.91
N PRO A 367 26.94 19.50 -2.81
CA PRO A 367 25.79 20.38 -2.73
C PRO A 367 25.93 21.55 -3.71
N VAL A 368 24.81 21.97 -4.29
CA VAL A 368 24.73 23.23 -5.01
C VAL A 368 24.71 24.34 -3.96
N THR A 369 25.84 25.04 -3.80
CA THR A 369 26.03 26.02 -2.71
C THR A 369 25.36 27.36 -2.93
N ASP A 370 24.90 27.64 -4.16
CA ASP A 370 24.31 28.92 -4.52
C ASP A 370 22.79 28.80 -4.67
N CYS A 371 22.06 29.75 -4.09
CA CYS A 371 20.64 29.96 -4.39
C CYS A 371 20.50 30.27 -5.88
N MET A 372 19.96 29.33 -6.65
CA MET A 372 19.74 29.52 -8.07
C MET A 372 18.38 30.17 -8.31
N GLU A 373 18.38 31.45 -8.65
CA GLU A 373 17.18 32.10 -9.15
C GLU A 373 16.86 31.60 -10.57
N VAL A 374 15.64 31.12 -10.76
CA VAL A 374 15.16 30.61 -12.05
C VAL A 374 13.90 31.38 -12.43
N LEU A 375 13.90 31.96 -13.64
CA LEU A 375 12.77 32.72 -14.17
C LEU A 375 11.76 31.79 -14.84
N THR A 376 10.48 32.09 -14.64
CA THR A 376 9.39 31.36 -15.31
C THR A 376 9.49 31.50 -16.83
N GLY A 377 9.22 30.40 -17.54
CA GLY A 377 9.27 30.31 -19.00
C GLY A 377 10.68 30.25 -19.60
N ILE A 378 11.75 30.33 -18.79
CA ILE A 378 13.13 30.29 -19.27
C ILE A 378 13.80 28.97 -18.85
N ALA A 379 14.30 28.22 -19.82
CA ALA A 379 15.03 26.99 -19.55
C ALA A 379 16.35 27.29 -18.82
N LYS A 380 16.56 26.63 -17.68
CA LYS A 380 17.79 26.69 -16.90
C LYS A 380 18.39 25.31 -16.78
N SER A 381 19.71 25.22 -16.92
CA SER A 381 20.45 23.98 -16.72
C SER A 381 21.52 24.10 -15.63
N PHE A 382 21.70 23.04 -14.87
CA PHE A 382 22.73 22.92 -13.84
C PHE A 382 23.20 21.47 -13.68
N ASN A 383 24.41 21.28 -13.15
CA ASN A 383 24.97 19.95 -12.93
C ASN A 383 24.90 19.61 -11.44
N ILE A 384 24.51 18.38 -11.13
CA ILE A 384 24.73 17.80 -9.80
C ILE A 384 25.87 16.80 -9.92
N TYR A 385 26.88 16.97 -9.07
CA TYR A 385 28.06 16.13 -9.02
C TYR A 385 27.96 15.13 -7.87
N ALA A 386 28.41 13.91 -8.12
CA ALA A 386 28.66 12.89 -7.12
C ALA A 386 30.15 12.53 -7.15
N MET A 387 30.71 12.29 -5.98
CA MET A 387 32.11 11.92 -5.79
C MET A 387 32.22 10.52 -5.21
N THR A 388 33.01 9.66 -5.85
CA THR A 388 33.47 8.41 -5.23
C THR A 388 34.60 8.72 -4.23
N MET A 389 34.52 8.12 -3.05
CA MET A 389 35.51 8.32 -1.99
C MET A 389 36.56 7.20 -1.94
N CYS A 390 36.43 6.21 -2.83
CA CYS A 390 37.38 5.12 -3.01
C CYS A 390 38.25 5.36 -4.27
N ASP A 391 39.18 4.43 -4.55
CA ASP A 391 40.01 4.52 -5.75
C ASP A 391 39.10 4.56 -7.00
N PRO A 392 39.14 5.64 -7.80
CA PRO A 392 38.27 5.80 -8.97
C PRO A 392 38.63 4.88 -10.13
N ASN A 393 39.69 4.07 -10.00
CA ASN A 393 40.01 3.00 -10.95
C ASN A 393 39.30 1.67 -10.60
N ASP A 394 38.87 1.51 -9.35
CA ASP A 394 38.22 0.29 -8.86
C ASP A 394 36.71 0.45 -8.70
N VAL A 395 36.23 1.67 -8.39
CA VAL A 395 34.81 1.95 -8.12
C VAL A 395 34.36 3.22 -8.84
N ASP A 396 33.40 3.06 -9.75
CA ASP A 396 32.76 4.16 -10.47
C ASP A 396 31.36 4.46 -9.91
N ILE A 397 30.94 5.72 -10.03
CA ILE A 397 29.53 6.08 -9.80
C ILE A 397 28.71 5.46 -10.94
N ASP A 398 27.75 4.60 -10.64
CA ASP A 398 26.90 4.00 -11.66
C ASP A 398 25.76 4.92 -12.05
N GLU A 399 25.24 5.69 -11.10
CA GLU A 399 24.07 6.52 -11.32
C GLU A 399 23.97 7.67 -10.30
N ILE A 400 23.40 8.78 -10.75
CA ILE A 400 22.79 9.80 -9.89
C ILE A 400 21.30 9.76 -10.15
N VAL A 401 20.51 9.46 -9.13
CA VAL A 401 19.05 9.32 -9.24
C VAL A 401 18.35 10.44 -8.52
N VAL A 402 17.31 10.97 -9.15
CA VAL A 402 16.35 11.87 -8.52
C VAL A 402 15.34 11.06 -7.74
N THR A 403 15.33 11.27 -6.43
CA THR A 403 14.38 10.65 -5.51
C THR A 403 13.14 11.52 -5.33
N ASN A 404 13.31 12.84 -5.29
CA ASN A 404 12.20 13.81 -5.36
C ASN A 404 12.54 14.87 -6.41
N GLY A 405 11.70 15.01 -7.43
CA GLY A 405 12.01 15.80 -8.62
C GLY A 405 11.07 16.97 -8.80
N ILE A 406 11.57 18.01 -9.46
CA ILE A 406 10.75 19.15 -9.89
C ILE A 406 10.00 18.76 -11.16
N SER A 407 8.68 18.97 -11.17
CA SER A 407 7.84 18.63 -12.34
C SER A 407 8.31 19.36 -13.61
N GLY A 408 8.39 18.63 -14.72
CA GLY A 408 8.88 19.13 -16.01
C GLY A 408 10.40 19.24 -16.13
N MET A 409 11.16 18.78 -15.12
CA MET A 409 12.62 18.72 -15.19
C MET A 409 13.08 17.52 -16.04
N VAL A 410 14.00 17.78 -16.96
CA VAL A 410 14.65 16.79 -17.82
C VAL A 410 16.03 16.47 -17.25
N ILE A 411 16.37 15.19 -17.19
CA ILE A 411 17.61 14.69 -16.59
C ILE A 411 18.47 14.06 -17.69
N GLY A 412 19.70 14.51 -17.83
CA GLY A 412 20.69 13.95 -18.75
C GLY A 412 21.26 12.61 -18.30
N SER A 413 22.05 11.98 -19.17
CA SER A 413 22.81 10.77 -18.85
C SER A 413 23.92 11.07 -17.84
N LEU A 414 24.31 10.06 -17.06
CA LEU A 414 25.49 10.16 -16.20
C LEU A 414 26.73 10.39 -17.07
N THR A 415 27.57 11.33 -16.67
CA THR A 415 28.81 11.70 -17.36
C THR A 415 29.96 11.75 -16.38
N LYS A 416 31.06 11.05 -16.66
CA LYS A 416 32.30 11.12 -15.86
C LYS A 416 33.00 12.44 -16.15
N SER A 417 33.48 13.11 -15.10
CA SER A 417 34.17 14.39 -15.24
C SER A 417 35.54 14.19 -15.91
N SER A 418 35.83 15.00 -16.91
CA SER A 418 37.14 14.98 -17.58
C SER A 418 38.25 15.61 -16.74
N SER A 419 37.90 16.41 -15.72
CA SER A 419 38.86 17.11 -14.86
C SER A 419 39.22 16.34 -13.60
N ASN A 420 38.38 15.40 -13.16
CA ASN A 420 38.59 14.61 -11.95
C ASN A 420 37.92 13.25 -12.13
N SER A 421 38.73 12.18 -12.15
CA SER A 421 38.26 10.81 -12.32
C SER A 421 37.35 10.32 -11.20
N SER A 422 37.38 10.94 -10.02
CA SER A 422 36.49 10.62 -8.91
C SER A 422 35.12 11.31 -9.00
N LEU A 423 34.90 12.19 -9.98
CA LEU A 423 33.64 12.92 -10.14
C LEU A 423 32.83 12.41 -11.32
N SER A 424 31.54 12.21 -11.08
CA SER A 424 30.53 12.00 -12.10
C SER A 424 29.39 13.00 -11.90
N TYR A 425 28.69 13.37 -12.97
CA TYR A 425 27.59 14.32 -12.88
C TYR A 425 26.47 14.00 -13.85
N LYS A 426 25.29 14.56 -13.54
CA LYS A 426 24.17 14.66 -14.47
C LYS A 426 23.79 16.11 -14.67
N THR A 427 23.42 16.44 -15.90
CA THR A 427 22.87 17.75 -16.24
C THR A 427 21.36 17.71 -16.08
N PHE A 428 20.83 18.65 -15.31
CA PHE A 428 19.42 18.87 -15.06
C PHE A 428 18.98 20.09 -15.83
N THR A 429 17.89 19.99 -16.59
CA THR A 429 17.31 21.10 -17.35
C THR A 429 15.86 21.28 -16.98
N TRP A 430 15.47 22.47 -16.58
CA TRP A 430 14.11 22.78 -16.13
C TRP A 430 13.62 24.11 -16.71
N THR A 431 12.36 24.15 -17.16
CA THR A 431 11.68 25.37 -17.61
C THR A 431 10.46 25.61 -16.72
N PRO A 432 10.59 26.46 -15.67
CA PRO A 432 9.53 26.66 -14.69
C PRO A 432 8.27 27.22 -15.33
N GLN A 433 7.11 26.71 -14.92
CA GLN A 433 5.81 27.24 -15.29
C GLN A 433 5.30 28.23 -14.23
N ALA A 434 4.33 29.07 -14.59
CA ALA A 434 3.78 30.09 -13.68
C ALA A 434 3.16 29.49 -12.40
N ASN A 435 2.65 28.26 -12.47
CA ASN A 435 2.14 27.52 -11.32
C ASN A 435 3.25 26.89 -10.44
N GLN A 436 4.52 27.08 -10.76
CA GLN A 436 5.68 26.58 -10.01
C GLN A 436 6.49 27.71 -9.33
N ILE A 437 5.92 28.91 -9.22
CA ILE A 437 6.53 30.03 -8.51
C ILE A 437 6.61 29.70 -7.01
N GLY A 438 7.80 29.78 -6.43
CA GLY A 438 8.05 29.52 -5.01
C GLY A 438 9.33 28.71 -4.78
N LEU A 439 9.53 28.25 -3.55
CA LEU A 439 10.63 27.35 -3.21
C LEU A 439 10.42 26.00 -3.91
N GLN A 440 11.46 25.50 -4.56
CA GLN A 440 11.47 24.17 -5.17
C GLN A 440 12.55 23.33 -4.52
N GLU A 441 12.24 22.07 -4.25
CA GLU A 441 13.17 21.11 -3.65
C GLU A 441 13.47 19.97 -4.62
N LEU A 442 14.74 19.56 -4.65
CA LEU A 442 15.24 18.46 -5.46
C LEU A 442 16.06 17.54 -4.55
N CYS A 443 15.67 16.27 -4.47
CA CYS A 443 16.41 15.25 -3.74
C CYS A 443 17.07 14.29 -4.73
N VAL A 444 18.35 14.00 -4.51
CA VAL A 444 19.11 13.05 -5.30
C VAL A 444 19.89 12.09 -4.41
N VAL A 445 20.18 10.91 -4.95
CA VAL A 445 21.05 9.90 -4.34
C VAL A 445 22.01 9.41 -5.43
N ALA A 446 23.25 9.14 -5.06
CA ALA A 446 24.22 8.47 -5.93
C ALA A 446 24.60 7.12 -5.35
N PHE A 447 24.90 6.16 -6.21
CA PHE A 447 25.36 4.84 -5.82
C PHE A 447 26.51 4.36 -6.69
N THR A 448 27.22 3.38 -6.12
CA THR A 448 28.36 2.66 -6.67
C THR A 448 28.09 1.18 -6.40
N GLU A 449 28.28 0.31 -7.38
CA GLU A 449 28.31 -1.14 -7.20
C GLU A 449 29.64 -1.62 -6.60
#